data_AF-A0A2L2Y7W7-F1
#
_entry.id   AF-A0A2L2Y7W7-F1
#
_cell.length_a   1.000
_cell.length_b   1.000
_cell.length_c   1.000
_cell.angle_alpha   90.00
_cell.angle_beta   90.00
_cell.angle_gamma   90.00
#
_symmetry.space_group_name_H-M   'P 1'
#
loop_
_entity.id
_entity.type
_entity.pdbx_description
1 polymer ?
#
loop_
_entity_poly.entity_id
_entity_poly.type
_entity_poly.pdbx_seq_one_letter_code
_entity_poly.pdbx_strand_id
1 'polypeptide(L)'
;KVNEFFEKEGLNWKNCVGVCTDGAAAMTGQDLGFTAFVKAGNDHITFTHCMIHREALVVKKIAPELNTVFFDAVKIINFIKSRALNSRLFKNLCIDMDSDYTSLLLHAEVRWLSRGRSLKRLLTLKDEVLIFLTEQNSNLADYFQDNLWLLKLCYLADIFDKINDMNLSMQGVCVNMFMLKNKLEAFVKKILIWKNRVESGSLEMFPFTDEYIISNNISKKDTPITKIIVNHLKDMEVYMHRYFPNDIDTQQWICNPFSIEMEEINFLNLKAQEEFAELTSDTTLRLRFSQVPVHEFWIEIKSEYPLLSEMAMNKLLPFCTTYLCESAFSTLTYIKSKYRSTLINVENLLRSALTQIEPRFNYLCKNKQSHPSH
;
A
#
# COMPACT_ATOMS: atom_id res chain seq x y z
N LYS A 1 -6.99 28.17 0.66
CA LYS A 1 -7.12 27.04 -0.29
C LYS A 1 -8.00 25.89 0.23
N VAL A 2 -7.64 25.14 1.29
CA VAL A 2 -8.51 24.03 1.76
C VAL A 2 -9.82 24.55 2.39
N ASN A 3 -9.76 25.60 3.24
CA ASN A 3 -10.98 26.25 3.75
C ASN A 3 -11.83 26.86 2.64
N GLU A 4 -11.23 27.61 1.72
CA GLU A 4 -11.93 28.15 0.56
C GLU A 4 -12.67 27.06 -0.24
N PHE A 5 -12.05 25.87 -0.39
CA PHE A 5 -12.71 24.73 -1.02
C PHE A 5 -13.89 24.23 -0.19
N PHE A 6 -13.72 24.05 1.12
CA PHE A 6 -14.81 23.65 2.02
C PHE A 6 -15.97 24.63 1.95
N GLU A 7 -15.70 25.92 2.05
CA GLU A 7 -16.70 26.99 1.96
C GLU A 7 -17.42 26.98 0.60
N LYS A 8 -16.67 26.88 -0.51
CA LYS A 8 -17.24 26.83 -1.86
C LYS A 8 -18.15 25.63 -2.08
N GLU A 9 -17.79 24.46 -1.55
CA GLU A 9 -18.55 23.23 -1.70
C GLU A 9 -19.59 23.03 -0.57
N GLY A 10 -19.77 24.00 0.33
CA GLY A 10 -20.73 23.93 1.43
C GLY A 10 -20.39 22.88 2.50
N LEU A 11 -19.12 22.51 2.62
CA LEU A 11 -18.61 21.56 3.60
C LEU A 11 -18.22 22.28 4.91
N ASN A 12 -18.45 21.61 6.04
CA ASN A 12 -18.16 22.15 7.36
C ASN A 12 -17.15 21.25 8.11
N TRP A 13 -16.09 21.85 8.64
CA TRP A 13 -15.09 21.14 9.45
C TRP A 13 -15.66 20.43 10.68
N LYS A 14 -16.77 20.94 11.25
CA LYS A 14 -17.48 20.29 12.36
C LYS A 14 -18.01 18.89 12.01
N ASN A 15 -18.26 18.63 10.72
CA ASN A 15 -18.72 17.33 10.24
C ASN A 15 -17.54 16.41 9.84
N CYS A 16 -16.30 16.92 9.90
CA CYS A 16 -15.11 16.15 9.56
C CYS A 16 -14.63 15.39 10.80
N VAL A 17 -14.74 14.06 10.75
CA VAL A 17 -14.40 13.17 11.88
C VAL A 17 -12.92 12.77 11.91
N GLY A 18 -12.23 12.86 10.76
CA GLY A 18 -10.80 12.56 10.71
C GLY A 18 -10.08 12.96 9.44
N VAL A 19 -8.76 13.12 9.57
CA VAL A 19 -7.83 13.49 8.50
C VAL A 19 -6.66 12.52 8.46
N CYS A 20 -6.38 11.98 7.28
CA CYS A 20 -5.19 11.17 7.02
C CYS A 20 -4.09 12.00 6.36
N THR A 21 -2.85 11.89 6.84
CA THR A 21 -1.69 12.59 6.24
C THR A 21 -0.49 11.66 6.07
N ASP A 22 0.48 12.04 5.24
CA ASP A 22 1.74 11.32 5.03
C ASP A 22 2.72 11.45 6.22
N GLY A 23 2.39 12.25 7.23
CA GLY A 23 3.19 12.49 8.43
C GLY A 23 4.32 13.51 8.24
N ALA A 24 4.38 14.22 7.10
CA ALA A 24 5.38 15.27 6.90
C ALA A 24 5.24 16.39 7.94
N ALA A 25 6.35 17.02 8.32
CA ALA A 25 6.35 18.06 9.36
C ALA A 25 5.41 19.25 9.04
N ALA A 26 5.27 19.60 7.76
CA ALA A 26 4.32 20.62 7.31
C ALA A 26 2.85 20.22 7.55
N MET A 27 2.55 18.92 7.59
CA MET A 27 1.22 18.38 7.87
C MET A 27 0.97 18.22 9.37
N THR A 28 1.98 17.79 10.13
CA THR A 28 1.83 17.37 11.53
C THR A 28 2.24 18.41 12.58
N GLY A 29 2.85 19.53 12.17
CA GLY A 29 3.32 20.58 13.06
C GLY A 29 2.23 21.12 14.00
N GLN A 30 2.55 21.20 15.30
CA GLN A 30 1.56 21.52 16.35
C GLN A 30 1.06 22.97 16.32
N ASP A 31 1.90 23.91 15.89
CA ASP A 31 1.56 25.34 15.89
C ASP A 31 1.32 25.91 14.48
N LEU A 32 2.05 25.40 13.48
CA LEU A 32 2.07 25.93 12.12
C LEU A 32 1.74 24.88 11.05
N GLY A 33 1.43 23.65 11.47
CA GLY A 33 1.08 22.56 10.55
C GLY A 33 -0.40 22.57 10.15
N PHE A 34 -0.72 21.76 9.14
CA PHE A 34 -2.11 21.55 8.72
C PHE A 34 -3.00 21.04 9.87
N THR A 35 -2.46 20.19 10.75
CA THR A 35 -3.14 19.74 11.97
C THR A 35 -3.61 20.88 12.86
N ALA A 36 -2.74 21.85 13.15
CA ALA A 36 -3.04 23.01 13.99
C ALA A 36 -4.20 23.83 13.39
N PHE A 37 -4.12 24.06 12.08
CA PHE A 37 -5.12 24.81 11.33
C PHE A 37 -6.51 24.14 11.38
N VAL A 38 -6.59 22.84 11.14
CA VAL A 38 -7.88 22.14 11.15
C VAL A 38 -8.44 22.04 12.58
N LYS A 39 -7.58 21.86 13.59
CA LYS A 39 -7.99 21.87 15.00
C LYS A 39 -8.60 23.19 15.45
N ALA A 40 -8.20 24.32 14.86
CA ALA A 40 -8.83 25.61 15.14
C ALA A 40 -10.31 25.67 14.68
N GLY A 41 -10.70 24.87 13.68
CA GLY A 41 -12.08 24.75 13.19
C GLY A 41 -12.87 23.57 13.79
N ASN A 42 -12.18 22.53 14.25
CA ASN A 42 -12.74 21.36 14.93
C ASN A 42 -11.65 20.68 15.79
N ASP A 43 -11.69 20.88 17.10
CA ASP A 43 -10.71 20.36 18.06
C ASP A 43 -10.84 18.85 18.31
N HIS A 44 -12.00 18.26 18.00
CA HIS A 44 -12.29 16.83 18.16
C HIS A 44 -11.86 15.95 16.99
N ILE A 45 -11.27 16.53 15.94
CA ILE A 45 -10.90 15.77 14.74
C ILE A 45 -9.76 14.79 14.99
N THR A 46 -9.90 13.56 14.48
CA THR A 46 -8.86 12.54 14.60
C THR A 46 -7.84 12.67 13.48
N PHE A 47 -6.55 12.67 13.81
CA PHE A 47 -5.47 12.60 12.80
C PHE A 47 -4.87 11.21 12.73
N THR A 48 -4.75 10.70 11.51
CA THR A 48 -4.13 9.41 11.26
C THR A 48 -2.92 9.58 10.36
N HIS A 49 -1.77 9.07 10.79
CA HIS A 49 -0.62 8.94 9.92
C HIS A 49 -0.85 7.75 8.97
N CYS A 50 -0.81 8.02 7.67
CA CYS A 50 -1.10 7.06 6.62
C CYS A 50 -0.31 5.76 6.81
N MET A 51 -1.04 4.64 6.87
CA MET A 51 -0.46 3.33 7.14
C MET A 51 0.48 2.86 6.01
N ILE A 52 0.17 3.21 4.76
CA ILE A 52 1.05 2.95 3.60
C ILE A 52 2.36 3.76 3.71
N HIS A 53 2.29 5.01 4.14
CA HIS A 53 3.49 5.82 4.35
C HIS A 53 4.34 5.27 5.51
N ARG A 54 3.71 4.84 6.61
CA ARG A 54 4.40 4.18 7.74
C ARG A 54 5.06 2.87 7.32
N GLU A 55 4.37 2.08 6.51
CA GLU A 55 4.91 0.85 5.92
C GLU A 55 6.16 1.16 5.10
N ALA A 56 6.11 2.17 4.22
CA ALA A 56 7.29 2.60 3.46
C ALA A 56 8.46 3.05 4.36
N LEU A 57 8.22 3.54 5.57
CA LEU A 57 9.29 3.86 6.55
C LEU A 57 9.94 2.60 7.13
N VAL A 58 9.18 1.53 7.36
CA VAL A 58 9.71 0.22 7.78
C VAL A 58 10.67 -0.30 6.72
N VAL A 59 10.26 -0.30 5.44
CA VAL A 59 11.08 -0.92 4.40
C VAL A 59 12.31 -0.11 4.01
N LYS A 60 12.32 1.20 4.31
CA LYS A 60 13.53 2.01 4.21
C LYS A 60 14.63 1.58 5.19
N LYS A 61 14.33 0.75 6.19
CA LYS A 61 15.29 0.23 7.17
C LYS A 61 15.86 -1.13 6.78
N ILE A 62 16.21 -1.28 5.50
CA ILE A 62 16.86 -2.48 5.00
C ILE A 62 18.33 -2.57 5.46
N ALA A 63 18.82 -3.80 5.67
CA ALA A 63 20.20 -4.03 6.09
C ALA A 63 21.20 -3.42 5.09
N PRO A 64 22.33 -2.81 5.54
CA PRO A 64 23.26 -2.12 4.65
C PRO A 64 23.75 -2.95 3.47
N GLU A 65 24.03 -4.24 3.70
CA GLU A 65 24.51 -5.15 2.65
C GLU A 65 23.47 -5.47 1.57
N LEU A 66 22.19 -5.53 1.93
CA LEU A 66 21.08 -5.69 0.99
C LEU A 66 20.82 -4.37 0.25
N ASN A 67 20.99 -3.24 0.95
CA ASN A 67 20.86 -1.93 0.35
C ASN A 67 21.90 -1.70 -0.76
N THR A 68 23.14 -2.15 -0.56
CA THR A 68 24.19 -2.09 -1.59
C THR A 68 23.77 -2.83 -2.85
N VAL A 69 23.31 -4.08 -2.72
CA VAL A 69 22.82 -4.89 -3.86
C VAL A 69 21.64 -4.23 -4.55
N PHE A 70 20.71 -3.66 -3.77
CA PHE A 70 19.59 -2.89 -4.32
C PHE A 70 20.06 -1.70 -5.17
N PHE A 71 21.02 -0.91 -4.69
CA PHE A 71 21.55 0.21 -5.46
C PHE A 71 22.33 -0.23 -6.69
N ASP A 72 23.07 -1.33 -6.61
CA ASP A 72 23.78 -1.88 -7.77
C ASP A 72 22.81 -2.36 -8.85
N ALA A 73 21.72 -3.03 -8.46
CA ALA A 73 20.63 -3.38 -9.38
C ALA A 73 19.99 -2.15 -10.04
N VAL A 74 19.77 -1.07 -9.27
CA VAL A 74 19.27 0.20 -9.83
C VAL A 74 20.28 0.82 -10.80
N LYS A 75 21.58 0.76 -10.52
CA LYS A 75 22.63 1.22 -11.46
C LYS A 75 22.61 0.44 -12.77
N ILE A 76 22.48 -0.90 -12.71
CA ILE A 76 22.36 -1.77 -13.89
C ILE A 76 21.15 -1.37 -14.74
N ILE A 77 19.98 -1.24 -14.11
CA ILE A 77 18.74 -0.83 -14.78
C ILE A 77 18.92 0.55 -15.43
N ASN A 78 19.48 1.52 -14.70
CA ASN A 78 19.68 2.86 -15.20
C ASN A 78 20.71 2.92 -16.34
N PHE A 79 21.75 2.10 -16.32
CA PHE A 79 22.74 2.02 -17.41
C PHE A 79 22.07 1.63 -18.74
N ILE A 80 21.16 0.67 -18.70
CA ILE A 80 20.42 0.20 -19.88
C ILE A 80 19.33 1.21 -20.29
N LYS A 81 18.62 1.79 -19.31
CA LYS A 81 17.42 2.61 -19.56
C LYS A 81 17.69 4.09 -19.79
N SER A 82 18.81 4.63 -19.30
CA SER A 82 19.12 6.07 -19.39
C SER A 82 19.41 6.54 -20.81
N ARG A 83 19.93 5.65 -21.68
CA ARG A 83 20.25 5.96 -23.08
C ARG A 83 19.25 5.29 -24.01
N ALA A 84 18.66 6.09 -24.91
CA ALA A 84 17.70 5.58 -25.90
C ALA A 84 18.30 4.49 -26.80
N LEU A 85 19.58 4.60 -27.15
CA LEU A 85 20.30 3.58 -27.90
C LEU A 85 20.39 2.26 -27.12
N ASN A 86 20.85 2.29 -25.87
CA ASN A 86 20.97 1.11 -25.02
C ASN A 86 19.60 0.42 -24.84
N SER A 87 18.55 1.21 -24.60
CA SER A 87 17.19 0.67 -24.50
C SER A 87 16.70 -0.02 -25.77
N ARG A 88 17.07 0.51 -26.95
CA ARG A 88 16.70 -0.09 -28.25
C ARG A 88 17.52 -1.36 -28.52
N LEU A 89 18.82 -1.34 -28.25
CA LEU A 89 19.70 -2.49 -28.43
C LEU A 89 19.29 -3.64 -27.49
N PHE A 90 19.09 -3.33 -26.21
CA PHE A 90 18.60 -4.31 -25.23
C PHE A 90 17.23 -4.88 -25.63
N LYS A 91 16.31 -4.05 -26.13
CA LYS A 91 15.02 -4.53 -26.64
C LYS A 91 15.19 -5.54 -27.77
N ASN A 92 16.09 -5.27 -28.72
CA ASN A 92 16.35 -6.18 -29.83
C ASN A 92 16.95 -7.50 -29.33
N LEU A 93 17.92 -7.43 -28.41
CA LEU A 93 18.50 -8.62 -27.79
C LEU A 93 17.44 -9.50 -27.12
N CYS A 94 16.52 -8.90 -26.34
CA CYS A 94 15.41 -9.64 -25.74
C CYS A 94 14.47 -10.28 -26.77
N ILE A 95 14.27 -9.64 -27.94
CA ILE A 95 13.45 -10.22 -29.01
C ILE A 95 14.19 -11.40 -29.65
N ASP A 96 15.49 -11.25 -29.90
CA ASP A 96 16.32 -12.29 -30.51
C ASP A 96 16.46 -13.53 -29.60
N MET A 97 16.38 -13.33 -28.28
CA MET A 97 16.42 -14.38 -27.26
C MET A 97 15.04 -14.95 -26.89
N ASP A 98 13.97 -14.49 -27.54
CA ASP A 98 12.58 -14.90 -27.24
C ASP A 98 12.18 -14.71 -25.76
N SER A 99 12.65 -13.62 -25.15
CA SER A 99 12.44 -13.35 -23.73
C SER A 99 10.98 -12.94 -23.44
N ASP A 100 10.48 -13.32 -22.26
CA ASP A 100 9.15 -12.93 -21.73
C ASP A 100 8.92 -11.40 -21.74
N TYR A 101 10.00 -10.62 -21.67
CA TYR A 101 9.94 -9.18 -21.59
C TYR A 101 10.98 -8.52 -22.47
N THR A 102 10.57 -7.52 -23.23
CA THR A 102 11.49 -6.79 -24.13
C THR A 102 12.06 -5.51 -23.51
N SER A 103 11.86 -5.26 -22.22
CA SER A 103 12.39 -4.07 -21.55
C SER A 103 12.42 -4.20 -20.03
N LEU A 104 13.42 -3.54 -19.43
CA LEU A 104 13.49 -3.27 -17.99
C LEU A 104 12.57 -2.11 -17.58
N LEU A 105 12.13 -2.16 -16.32
CA LEU A 105 11.34 -1.12 -15.67
C LEU A 105 12.28 -0.10 -15.02
N LEU A 106 12.06 1.18 -15.28
CA LEU A 106 12.79 2.24 -14.59
C LEU A 106 12.33 2.33 -13.12
N HIS A 107 13.30 2.48 -12.23
CA HIS A 107 13.01 2.82 -10.85
C HIS A 107 12.67 4.31 -10.73
N ALA A 108 11.52 4.62 -10.10
CA ALA A 108 11.25 5.96 -9.57
C ALA A 108 11.34 5.91 -8.05
N GLU A 109 12.22 6.72 -7.46
CA GLU A 109 12.51 6.76 -6.01
C GLU A 109 11.25 6.91 -5.14
N VAL A 110 10.22 7.56 -5.69
CA VAL A 110 9.02 8.01 -4.98
C VAL A 110 8.02 6.88 -4.70
N ARG A 111 8.09 5.71 -5.39
CA ARG A 111 7.07 4.66 -5.27
C ARG A 111 7.67 3.29 -4.98
N TRP A 112 7.54 2.84 -3.73
CA TRP A 112 8.06 1.57 -3.26
C TRP A 112 7.58 0.36 -4.09
N LEU A 113 6.30 0.35 -4.47
CA LEU A 113 5.67 -0.68 -5.34
C LEU A 113 6.36 -0.88 -6.71
N SER A 114 7.19 0.07 -7.15
CA SER A 114 7.95 -0.06 -8.39
C SER A 114 9.27 -0.83 -8.21
N ARG A 115 9.81 -0.89 -6.98
CA ARG A 115 11.11 -1.51 -6.67
C ARG A 115 11.06 -3.02 -6.86
N GLY A 116 10.14 -3.70 -6.17
CA GLY A 116 9.98 -5.16 -6.30
C GLY A 116 9.77 -5.61 -7.75
N ARG A 117 8.86 -4.93 -8.47
CA ARG A 117 8.60 -5.20 -9.89
C ARG A 117 9.84 -5.00 -10.78
N SER A 118 10.65 -3.99 -10.50
CA SER A 118 11.87 -3.73 -11.27
C SER A 118 12.95 -4.78 -11.02
N LEU A 119 13.13 -5.21 -9.77
CA LEU A 119 14.08 -6.28 -9.42
C LEU A 119 13.65 -7.63 -9.99
N LYS A 120 12.36 -7.96 -9.89
CA LYS A 120 11.79 -9.16 -10.50
C LYS A 120 12.05 -9.19 -12.00
N ARG A 121 11.79 -8.07 -12.68
CA ARG A 121 12.06 -7.94 -14.12
C ARG A 121 13.55 -8.08 -14.45
N LEU A 122 14.43 -7.54 -13.62
CA LEU A 122 15.88 -7.68 -13.77
C LEU A 122 16.32 -9.14 -13.64
N LEU A 123 15.77 -9.89 -12.68
CA LEU A 123 16.06 -11.32 -12.50
C LEU A 123 15.53 -12.17 -13.65
N THR A 124 14.31 -11.90 -14.13
CA THR A 124 13.76 -12.61 -15.29
C THR A 124 14.61 -12.40 -16.54
N LEU A 125 15.20 -11.21 -16.71
CA LEU A 125 16.05 -10.86 -17.86
C LEU A 125 17.54 -10.95 -17.54
N LYS A 126 17.94 -11.78 -16.56
CA LYS A 126 19.32 -11.78 -16.06
C LYS A 126 20.34 -12.14 -17.15
N ASP A 127 19.98 -13.05 -18.06
CA ASP A 127 20.90 -13.59 -19.05
C ASP A 127 21.09 -12.59 -20.21
N GLU A 128 20.00 -11.96 -20.66
CA GLU A 128 20.01 -10.86 -21.61
C GLU A 128 20.81 -9.66 -21.06
N VAL A 129 20.62 -9.35 -19.77
CA VAL A 129 21.32 -8.25 -19.11
C VAL A 129 22.82 -8.55 -19.02
N LEU A 130 23.19 -9.79 -18.67
CA LEU A 130 24.60 -10.20 -18.64
C LEU A 130 25.25 -10.09 -20.03
N ILE A 131 24.60 -10.62 -21.08
CA ILE A 131 25.09 -10.54 -22.45
C ILE A 131 25.25 -9.08 -22.88
N PHE A 132 24.21 -8.26 -22.66
CA PHE A 132 24.24 -6.85 -23.00
C PHE A 132 25.39 -6.11 -22.31
N LEU A 133 25.57 -6.30 -20.99
CA LEU A 133 26.64 -5.63 -20.24
C LEU A 133 28.02 -6.07 -20.69
N THR A 134 28.18 -7.35 -21.04
CA THR A 134 29.43 -7.92 -21.56
C THR A 134 29.79 -7.31 -22.92
N GLU A 135 28.82 -7.22 -23.84
CA GLU A 135 29.03 -6.57 -25.15
C GLU A 135 29.36 -5.09 -25.03
N GLN A 136 28.83 -4.41 -23.99
CA GLN A 136 29.15 -3.02 -23.69
C GLN A 136 30.47 -2.85 -22.92
N ASN A 137 31.22 -3.93 -22.64
CA ASN A 137 32.43 -3.92 -21.81
C ASN A 137 32.23 -3.23 -20.45
N SER A 138 31.07 -3.43 -19.84
CA SER A 138 30.71 -2.81 -18.57
C SER A 138 31.13 -3.70 -17.40
N ASN A 139 31.83 -3.12 -16.42
CA ASN A 139 32.18 -3.81 -15.16
C ASN A 139 30.93 -4.20 -14.33
N LEU A 140 29.75 -3.69 -14.68
CA LEU A 140 28.50 -4.13 -14.07
C LEU A 140 28.17 -5.61 -14.36
N ALA A 141 28.76 -6.21 -15.40
CA ALA A 141 28.62 -7.63 -15.69
C ALA A 141 29.21 -8.52 -14.58
N ASP A 142 30.24 -8.05 -13.87
CA ASP A 142 30.95 -8.80 -12.84
C ASP A 142 30.02 -9.21 -11.68
N TYR A 143 28.99 -8.42 -11.39
CA TYR A 143 27.99 -8.74 -10.36
C TYR A 143 27.26 -10.05 -10.62
N PHE A 144 27.06 -10.43 -11.88
CA PHE A 144 26.39 -11.68 -12.25
C PHE A 144 27.29 -12.91 -12.11
N GLN A 145 28.58 -12.72 -11.78
CA GLN A 145 29.50 -13.81 -11.41
C GLN A 145 29.56 -14.03 -9.89
N ASP A 146 29.02 -13.10 -9.09
CA ASP A 146 28.97 -13.21 -7.63
C ASP A 146 27.67 -13.91 -7.19
N ASN A 147 27.80 -15.17 -6.81
CA ASN A 147 26.70 -15.98 -6.30
C ASN A 147 26.02 -15.39 -5.07
N LEU A 148 26.76 -14.76 -4.15
CA LEU A 148 26.16 -14.18 -2.96
C LEU A 148 25.40 -12.90 -3.31
N TRP A 149 25.90 -12.11 -4.26
CA TRP A 149 25.21 -10.94 -4.79
C TRP A 149 23.88 -11.34 -5.46
N LEU A 150 23.89 -12.38 -6.31
CA LEU A 150 22.69 -12.89 -6.97
C LEU A 150 21.67 -13.45 -5.96
N LEU A 151 22.12 -14.18 -4.94
CA LEU A 151 21.24 -14.63 -3.85
C LEU A 151 20.58 -13.47 -3.10
N LYS A 152 21.35 -12.41 -2.81
CA LYS A 152 20.81 -11.17 -2.20
C LYS A 152 19.80 -10.49 -3.11
N LEU A 153 20.05 -10.46 -4.43
CA LEU A 153 19.13 -9.90 -5.42
C LEU A 153 17.83 -10.70 -5.50
N CYS A 154 17.90 -12.04 -5.55
CA CYS A 154 16.75 -12.94 -5.49
C CYS A 154 15.90 -12.67 -4.25
N TYR A 155 16.55 -12.62 -3.08
CA TYR A 155 15.85 -12.35 -1.83
C TYR A 155 15.17 -10.97 -1.84
N LEU A 156 15.85 -9.93 -2.34
CA LEU A 156 15.27 -8.59 -2.46
C LEU A 156 14.02 -8.57 -3.34
N ALA A 157 14.04 -9.29 -4.46
CA ALA A 157 12.86 -9.41 -5.32
C ALA A 157 11.71 -10.12 -4.60
N ASP A 158 12.00 -11.24 -3.93
CA ASP A 158 10.99 -12.00 -3.20
C ASP A 158 10.37 -11.20 -2.03
N ILE A 159 11.19 -10.59 -1.16
CA ILE A 159 10.70 -9.86 0.01
C ILE A 159 9.94 -8.60 -0.41
N PHE A 160 10.38 -7.90 -1.47
CA PHE A 160 9.65 -6.75 -1.99
C PHE A 160 8.32 -7.16 -2.61
N ASP A 161 8.21 -8.32 -3.24
CA ASP A 161 6.92 -8.86 -3.70
C ASP A 161 5.98 -9.10 -2.51
N LYS A 162 6.44 -9.74 -1.42
CA LYS A 162 5.62 -9.92 -0.20
C LYS A 162 5.14 -8.60 0.40
N ILE A 163 6.02 -7.61 0.43
CA ILE A 163 5.72 -6.27 0.93
C ILE A 163 4.71 -5.55 0.01
N ASN A 164 4.86 -5.70 -1.31
CA ASN A 164 3.92 -5.15 -2.28
C ASN A 164 2.54 -5.77 -2.11
N ASP A 165 2.44 -7.09 -1.88
CA ASP A 165 1.16 -7.76 -1.61
C ASP A 165 0.48 -7.19 -0.37
N MET A 166 1.24 -6.98 0.71
CA MET A 166 0.72 -6.32 1.91
C MET A 166 0.24 -4.90 1.60
N ASN A 167 1.06 -4.10 0.93
CA ASN A 167 0.73 -2.71 0.58
C ASN A 167 -0.54 -2.64 -0.28
N LEU A 168 -0.65 -3.46 -1.33
CA LEU A 168 -1.84 -3.56 -2.17
C LEU A 168 -3.06 -4.00 -1.37
N SER A 169 -2.90 -4.93 -0.43
CA SER A 169 -4.00 -5.32 0.45
C SER A 169 -4.49 -4.16 1.32
N MET A 170 -3.66 -3.17 1.63
CA MET A 170 -4.07 -1.99 2.40
C MET A 170 -4.76 -0.91 1.55
N GLN A 171 -4.76 -1.06 0.23
CA GLN A 171 -5.40 -0.14 -0.70
C GLN A 171 -6.85 -0.55 -0.97
N GLY A 172 -7.69 0.43 -1.30
CA GLY A 172 -9.08 0.19 -1.68
C GLY A 172 -10.05 1.20 -1.09
N VAL A 173 -11.31 1.06 -1.50
CA VAL A 173 -12.45 1.84 -0.99
C VAL A 173 -12.98 1.16 0.27
N CYS A 174 -13.54 1.92 1.22
CA CYS A 174 -14.10 1.43 2.48
C CYS A 174 -13.12 0.66 3.38
N VAL A 175 -11.81 0.85 3.20
CA VAL A 175 -10.79 0.30 4.09
C VAL A 175 -10.75 1.11 5.38
N ASN A 176 -11.02 0.46 6.51
CA ASN A 176 -10.97 1.07 7.83
C ASN A 176 -9.78 0.58 8.67
N MET A 177 -9.60 1.19 9.84
CA MET A 177 -8.45 0.98 10.72
C MET A 177 -8.34 -0.48 11.21
N PHE A 178 -9.48 -1.10 11.52
CA PHE A 178 -9.52 -2.46 12.04
C PHE A 178 -9.07 -3.48 10.98
N MET A 179 -9.55 -3.31 9.73
CA MET A 179 -9.13 -4.15 8.62
C MET A 179 -7.62 -4.05 8.37
N LEU A 180 -7.05 -2.85 8.47
CA LEU A 180 -5.62 -2.63 8.29
C LEU A 180 -4.80 -3.21 9.44
N LYS A 181 -5.27 -3.09 10.68
CA LYS A 181 -4.65 -3.71 11.85
C LYS A 181 -4.55 -5.23 11.66
N ASN A 182 -5.63 -5.87 11.22
CA ASN A 182 -5.65 -7.32 10.96
C ASN A 182 -4.65 -7.73 9.87
N LYS A 183 -4.56 -6.93 8.79
CA LYS A 183 -3.59 -7.16 7.69
C LYS A 183 -2.15 -7.03 8.16
N LEU A 184 -1.85 -6.01 8.97
CA LEU A 184 -0.51 -5.82 9.56
C LEU A 184 -0.16 -6.96 10.52
N GLU A 185 -1.08 -7.33 11.41
CA GLU A 185 -0.86 -8.43 12.36
C GLU A 185 -0.60 -9.76 11.64
N ALA A 186 -1.38 -10.05 10.58
CA ALA A 186 -1.16 -11.21 9.74
C ALA A 186 0.23 -11.18 9.07
N PHE A 187 0.69 -10.00 8.62
CA PHE A 187 2.01 -9.85 8.02
C PHE A 187 3.15 -10.04 9.03
N VAL A 188 3.02 -9.48 10.25
CA VAL A 188 3.99 -9.72 11.34
C VAL A 188 4.06 -11.21 11.69
N LYS A 189 2.91 -11.89 11.79
CA LYS A 189 2.87 -13.36 11.98
C LYS A 189 3.57 -14.11 10.85
N LYS A 190 3.41 -13.67 9.59
CA LYS A 190 4.13 -14.23 8.44
C LYS A 190 5.65 -14.02 8.54
N ILE A 191 6.12 -12.85 8.94
CA ILE A 191 7.56 -12.60 9.17
C ILE A 191 8.12 -13.61 10.17
N LEU A 192 7.43 -13.84 11.29
CA LEU A 192 7.84 -14.82 12.30
C LEU A 192 7.90 -16.24 11.73
N ILE A 193 6.90 -16.65 10.95
CA ILE A 193 6.88 -17.95 10.27
C ILE A 193 8.07 -18.07 9.31
N TRP A 194 8.32 -17.05 8.47
CA TRP A 194 9.41 -17.06 7.50
C TRP A 194 10.77 -17.13 8.19
N LYS A 195 10.97 -16.36 9.26
CA LYS A 195 12.18 -16.41 10.09
C LYS A 195 12.46 -17.84 10.59
N ASN A 196 11.48 -18.47 11.22
CA ASN A 196 11.61 -19.83 11.76
C ASN A 196 11.87 -20.86 10.65
N ARG A 197 11.21 -20.70 9.49
CA ARG A 197 11.42 -21.57 8.34
C ARG A 197 12.83 -21.45 7.76
N VAL A 198 13.35 -20.23 7.63
CA VAL A 198 14.73 -19.98 7.16
C VAL A 198 15.73 -20.58 8.14
N GLU A 199 15.53 -20.42 9.46
CA GLU A 199 16.36 -21.03 10.50
C GLU A 199 16.33 -22.57 10.45
N SER A 200 15.20 -23.17 10.01
CA SER A 200 15.08 -24.60 9.76
C SER A 200 15.63 -25.07 8.40
N GLY A 201 16.13 -24.16 7.56
CA GLY A 201 16.69 -24.44 6.24
C GLY A 201 15.69 -24.49 5.08
N SER A 202 14.46 -23.97 5.28
CA SER A 202 13.46 -23.84 4.21
C SER A 202 13.35 -22.41 3.72
N LEU A 203 13.37 -22.24 2.39
CA LEU A 203 13.26 -20.95 1.69
C LEU A 203 12.05 -20.88 0.74
N GLU A 204 11.09 -21.81 0.86
CA GLU A 204 9.91 -21.93 -0.03
C GLU A 204 9.07 -20.65 -0.20
N MET A 205 9.11 -19.77 0.81
CA MET A 205 8.39 -18.48 0.79
C MET A 205 9.06 -17.44 -0.12
N PHE A 206 10.32 -17.65 -0.48
CA PHE A 206 11.18 -16.81 -1.30
C PHE A 206 11.56 -17.60 -2.58
N PRO A 207 10.64 -17.71 -3.56
CA PRO A 207 10.79 -18.61 -4.70
C PRO A 207 12.02 -18.32 -5.56
N PHE A 208 12.36 -17.06 -5.86
CA PHE A 208 13.58 -16.76 -6.61
C PHE A 208 14.83 -17.22 -5.86
N THR A 209 14.82 -17.05 -4.55
CA THR A 209 15.94 -17.44 -3.69
C THR A 209 16.08 -18.96 -3.63
N ASP A 210 14.98 -19.68 -3.41
CA ASP A 210 14.97 -21.15 -3.31
C ASP A 210 15.33 -21.80 -4.66
N GLU A 211 14.76 -21.31 -5.76
CA GLU A 211 15.05 -21.79 -7.11
C GLU A 211 16.52 -21.55 -7.49
N TYR A 212 17.09 -20.40 -7.14
CA TYR A 212 18.50 -20.11 -7.41
C TYR A 212 19.42 -21.07 -6.66
N ILE A 213 19.12 -21.37 -5.40
CA ILE A 213 19.89 -22.32 -4.60
C ILE A 213 19.81 -23.72 -5.19
N ILE A 214 18.62 -24.17 -5.59
CA ILE A 214 18.40 -25.48 -6.20
C ILE A 214 19.15 -25.59 -7.54
N SER A 215 18.95 -24.62 -8.43
CA SER A 215 19.54 -24.61 -9.78
C SER A 215 21.08 -24.57 -9.77
N ASN A 216 21.68 -23.98 -8.74
CA ASN A 216 23.13 -23.85 -8.60
C ASN A 216 23.76 -24.85 -7.62
N ASN A 217 22.99 -25.86 -7.15
CA ASN A 217 23.46 -26.87 -6.18
C ASN A 217 24.12 -26.26 -4.92
N ILE A 218 23.59 -25.14 -4.44
CA ILE A 218 24.12 -24.45 -3.26
C ILE A 218 23.54 -25.12 -2.00
N SER A 219 24.36 -25.35 -0.97
CA SER A 219 23.86 -25.93 0.30
C SER A 219 22.85 -25.01 0.99
N LYS A 220 21.65 -25.52 1.29
CA LYS A 220 20.66 -24.78 2.10
C LYS A 220 21.12 -24.54 3.53
N LYS A 221 21.91 -25.46 4.09
CA LYS A 221 22.53 -25.32 5.42
C LYS A 221 23.82 -24.49 5.29
N ASP A 222 23.92 -23.45 6.10
CA ASP A 222 25.10 -22.60 6.29
C ASP A 222 25.53 -21.70 5.12
N THR A 223 24.60 -21.34 4.23
CA THR A 223 24.88 -20.23 3.29
C THR A 223 24.82 -18.88 4.01
N PRO A 224 25.75 -17.94 3.73
CA PRO A 224 25.70 -16.60 4.30
C PRO A 224 24.35 -15.91 4.14
N ILE A 225 23.63 -16.18 3.04
CA ILE A 225 22.31 -15.61 2.76
C ILE A 225 21.27 -15.94 3.83
N THR A 226 21.27 -17.14 4.43
CA THR A 226 20.28 -17.51 5.46
C THR A 226 20.37 -16.60 6.67
N LYS A 227 21.60 -16.31 7.14
CA LYS A 227 21.85 -15.38 8.26
C LYS A 227 21.40 -13.96 7.91
N ILE A 228 21.64 -13.53 6.68
CA ILE A 228 21.23 -12.20 6.19
C ILE A 228 19.70 -12.08 6.19
N ILE A 229 19.00 -13.09 5.67
CA ILE A 229 17.54 -13.14 5.64
C ILE A 229 16.98 -13.11 7.06
N VAL A 230 17.49 -13.97 7.95
CA VAL A 230 17.02 -14.04 9.35
C VAL A 230 17.21 -12.71 10.07
N ASN A 231 18.38 -12.07 9.93
CA ASN A 231 18.66 -10.78 10.54
C ASN A 231 17.75 -9.68 9.98
N HIS A 232 17.57 -9.63 8.66
CA HIS A 232 16.68 -8.66 8.04
C HIS A 232 15.21 -8.85 8.49
N LEU A 233 14.72 -10.09 8.59
CA LEU A 233 13.38 -10.37 9.08
C LEU A 233 13.21 -9.98 10.57
N LYS A 234 14.24 -10.20 11.40
CA LYS A 234 14.26 -9.74 12.81
C LYS A 234 14.18 -8.22 12.90
N ASP A 235 14.98 -7.51 12.12
CA ASP A 235 14.94 -6.05 12.06
C ASP A 235 13.58 -5.54 11.57
N MET A 236 13.03 -6.17 10.53
CA MET A 236 11.72 -5.82 9.98
C MET A 236 10.60 -6.00 11.01
N GLU A 237 10.60 -7.08 11.79
CA GLU A 237 9.68 -7.30 12.91
C GLU A 237 9.76 -6.16 13.94
N VAL A 238 10.97 -5.79 14.36
CA VAL A 238 11.21 -4.67 15.30
C VAL A 238 10.69 -3.35 14.73
N TYR A 239 10.99 -3.05 13.46
CA TYR A 239 10.53 -1.82 12.83
C TYR A 239 9.02 -1.82 12.60
N MET A 240 8.39 -2.96 12.32
CA MET A 240 6.92 -3.06 12.25
C MET A 240 6.29 -2.66 13.57
N HIS A 241 6.78 -3.18 14.71
CA HIS A 241 6.25 -2.78 16.02
C HIS A 241 6.52 -1.31 16.36
N ARG A 242 7.70 -0.79 15.97
CA ARG A 242 8.05 0.62 16.19
C ARG A 242 7.16 1.57 15.38
N TYR A 243 6.95 1.25 14.10
CA TYR A 243 6.17 2.08 13.19
C TYR A 243 4.68 1.75 13.22
N PHE A 244 4.23 0.71 13.91
CA PHE A 244 2.82 0.35 14.12
C PHE A 244 2.63 -0.13 15.56
N PRO A 245 2.69 0.79 16.54
CA PRO A 245 2.58 0.42 17.94
C PRO A 245 1.12 0.06 18.26
N ASN A 246 0.93 -0.80 19.27
CA ASN A 246 -0.33 -1.48 19.55
C ASN A 246 -1.44 -0.58 20.14
N ASP A 247 -1.12 0.68 20.40
CA ASP A 247 -1.91 1.77 20.99
C ASP A 247 -3.10 2.22 20.13
N ILE A 248 -3.35 1.52 19.01
CA ILE A 248 -4.61 1.60 18.29
C ILE A 248 -5.66 0.91 19.15
N ASP A 249 -6.37 1.72 19.94
CA ASP A 249 -7.57 1.38 20.68
C ASP A 249 -8.45 0.46 19.84
N THR A 250 -8.49 -0.81 20.21
CA THR A 250 -9.10 -1.85 19.39
C THR A 250 -10.61 -1.77 19.36
N GLN A 251 -11.24 -1.00 20.26
CA GLN A 251 -12.69 -0.86 20.42
C GLN A 251 -13.46 -2.06 19.87
N GLN A 252 -13.14 -3.25 20.38
CA GLN A 252 -13.53 -4.51 19.75
C GLN A 252 -15.05 -4.66 19.66
N TRP A 253 -15.77 -3.97 20.55
CA TRP A 253 -17.22 -3.83 20.53
C TRP A 253 -17.77 -3.29 19.20
N ILE A 254 -16.99 -2.56 18.41
CA ILE A 254 -17.38 -2.10 17.07
C ILE A 254 -17.36 -3.25 16.06
N CYS A 255 -16.36 -4.13 16.14
CA CYS A 255 -16.13 -5.20 15.18
C CYS A 255 -16.79 -6.53 15.57
N ASN A 256 -17.06 -6.73 16.87
CA ASN A 256 -17.63 -7.96 17.41
C ASN A 256 -18.59 -7.65 18.59
N PRO A 257 -19.58 -6.75 18.46
CA PRO A 257 -20.41 -6.29 19.59
C PRO A 257 -21.04 -7.45 20.39
N PHE A 258 -21.47 -8.51 19.71
CA PHE A 258 -22.15 -9.66 20.33
C PHE A 258 -21.23 -10.66 21.06
N SER A 259 -19.92 -10.39 21.11
CA SER A 259 -18.93 -11.25 21.78
C SER A 259 -18.12 -10.50 22.85
N ILE A 260 -18.56 -9.29 23.19
CA ILE A 260 -17.91 -8.42 24.17
C ILE A 260 -18.74 -8.39 25.43
N GLU A 261 -18.06 -8.58 26.57
CA GLU A 261 -18.69 -8.54 27.88
C GLU A 261 -18.94 -7.09 28.32
N MET A 262 -19.94 -6.88 29.18
CA MET A 262 -20.33 -5.52 29.62
C MET A 262 -19.18 -4.79 30.34
N GLU A 263 -18.30 -5.52 31.03
CA GLU A 263 -17.15 -4.95 31.73
C GLU A 263 -16.12 -4.32 30.77
N GLU A 264 -16.03 -4.84 29.54
CA GLU A 264 -15.09 -4.35 28.53
C GLU A 264 -15.50 -2.99 27.95
N ILE A 265 -16.77 -2.60 28.10
CA ILE A 265 -17.31 -1.32 27.60
C ILE A 265 -17.51 -0.27 28.70
N ASN A 266 -16.99 -0.50 29.91
CA ASN A 266 -17.12 0.43 31.05
C ASN A 266 -16.56 1.84 30.78
N PHE A 267 -15.70 1.99 29.78
CA PHE A 267 -15.17 3.29 29.35
C PHE A 267 -16.19 4.13 28.55
N LEU A 268 -17.27 3.52 28.07
CA LEU A 268 -18.39 4.21 27.44
C LEU A 268 -19.25 4.91 28.50
N ASN A 269 -20.03 5.93 28.11
CA ASN A 269 -20.98 6.56 29.01
C ASN A 269 -22.20 5.65 29.28
N LEU A 270 -22.94 5.92 30.35
CA LEU A 270 -24.08 5.11 30.79
C LEU A 270 -25.10 4.84 29.66
N LYS A 271 -25.47 5.87 28.90
CA LYS A 271 -26.45 5.73 27.82
C LYS A 271 -25.95 4.79 26.71
N ALA A 272 -24.67 4.87 26.36
CA ALA A 272 -24.06 3.96 25.39
C ALA A 272 -23.99 2.53 25.93
N GLN A 273 -23.76 2.34 27.24
CA GLN A 273 -23.79 1.02 27.87
C GLN A 273 -25.21 0.43 27.86
N GLU A 274 -26.24 1.23 28.12
CA GLU A 274 -27.65 0.83 28.03
C GLU A 274 -28.04 0.43 26.60
N GLU A 275 -27.72 1.27 25.61
CA GLU A 275 -27.91 0.94 24.18
C GLU A 275 -27.17 -0.36 23.81
N PHE A 276 -25.99 -0.60 24.39
CA PHE A 276 -25.19 -1.79 24.09
C PHE A 276 -25.79 -3.06 24.69
N ALA A 277 -26.33 -2.98 25.92
CA ALA A 277 -27.01 -4.09 26.57
C ALA A 277 -28.27 -4.51 25.78
N GLU A 278 -29.04 -3.54 25.29
CA GLU A 278 -30.18 -3.79 24.42
C GLU A 278 -29.76 -4.40 23.08
N LEU A 279 -28.79 -3.79 22.39
CA LEU A 279 -28.27 -4.26 21.11
C LEU A 279 -27.77 -5.71 21.19
N THR A 280 -26.95 -6.03 22.18
CA THR A 280 -26.30 -7.36 22.30
C THR A 280 -27.27 -8.47 22.69
N SER A 281 -28.41 -8.11 23.30
CA SER A 281 -29.51 -9.02 23.64
C SER A 281 -30.43 -9.32 22.44
N ASP A 282 -30.37 -8.52 21.38
CA ASP A 282 -31.19 -8.72 20.18
C ASP A 282 -30.60 -9.80 19.25
N THR A 283 -31.31 -10.91 19.14
CA THR A 283 -30.91 -12.05 18.28
C THR A 283 -31.09 -11.78 16.78
N THR A 284 -32.02 -10.92 16.40
CA THR A 284 -32.25 -10.51 15.00
C THR A 284 -31.10 -9.65 14.52
N LEU A 285 -30.68 -8.68 15.34
CA LEU A 285 -29.52 -7.83 15.04
C LEU A 285 -28.22 -8.62 15.03
N ARG A 286 -28.08 -9.64 15.89
CA ARG A 286 -26.93 -10.58 15.85
C ARG A 286 -26.82 -11.31 14.52
N LEU A 287 -27.94 -11.83 14.02
CA LEU A 287 -27.99 -12.49 12.71
C LEU A 287 -27.68 -11.47 11.60
N ARG A 288 -28.27 -10.28 11.66
CA ARG A 288 -28.04 -9.22 10.67
C ARG A 288 -26.57 -8.81 10.60
N PHE A 289 -25.91 -8.64 11.75
CA PHE A 289 -24.50 -8.28 11.85
C PHE A 289 -23.59 -9.24 11.06
N SER A 290 -23.90 -10.54 11.08
CA SER A 290 -23.13 -11.56 10.35
C SER A 290 -23.30 -11.50 8.83
N GLN A 291 -24.31 -10.78 8.33
CA GLN A 291 -24.69 -10.75 6.91
C GLN A 291 -24.18 -9.51 6.17
N VAL A 292 -23.88 -8.43 6.88
CA VAL A 292 -23.50 -7.15 6.27
C VAL A 292 -22.13 -6.69 6.73
N PRO A 293 -21.42 -5.86 5.94
CA PRO A 293 -20.22 -5.19 6.40
C PRO A 293 -20.47 -4.37 7.67
N VAL A 294 -19.47 -4.33 8.56
CA VAL A 294 -19.56 -3.63 9.87
C VAL A 294 -20.07 -2.18 9.74
N HIS A 295 -19.58 -1.42 8.75
CA HIS A 295 -20.01 -0.04 8.55
C HIS A 295 -21.47 0.08 8.10
N GLU A 296 -21.97 -0.88 7.32
CA GLU A 296 -23.36 -0.91 6.88
C GLU A 296 -24.29 -1.22 8.06
N PHE A 297 -23.91 -2.19 8.90
CA PHE A 297 -24.65 -2.50 10.13
C PHE A 297 -24.84 -1.28 11.02
N TRP A 298 -23.75 -0.56 11.36
CA TRP A 298 -23.84 0.63 12.20
C TRP A 298 -24.62 1.78 11.55
N ILE A 299 -24.71 1.83 10.22
CA ILE A 299 -25.58 2.80 9.53
C ILE A 299 -27.05 2.39 9.64
N GLU A 300 -27.36 1.12 9.44
CA GLU A 300 -28.73 0.58 9.47
C GLU A 300 -29.38 0.77 10.84
N ILE A 301 -28.67 0.47 11.92
CA ILE A 301 -29.23 0.51 13.27
C ILE A 301 -29.24 1.92 13.89
N LYS A 302 -28.79 2.94 13.16
CA LYS A 302 -28.63 4.31 13.68
C LYS A 302 -29.94 4.94 14.19
N SER A 303 -31.09 4.58 13.62
CA SER A 303 -32.37 5.08 14.10
C SER A 303 -32.75 4.53 15.48
N GLU A 304 -32.30 3.32 15.80
CA GLU A 304 -32.61 2.60 17.04
C GLU A 304 -31.53 2.85 18.10
N TYR A 305 -30.25 2.79 17.71
CA TYR A 305 -29.07 2.96 18.59
C TYR A 305 -28.18 4.11 18.08
N PRO A 306 -28.66 5.36 18.14
CA PRO A 306 -27.99 6.50 17.51
C PRO A 306 -26.63 6.80 18.13
N LEU A 307 -26.47 6.66 19.45
CA LEU A 307 -25.24 7.01 20.15
C LEU A 307 -24.14 5.98 19.83
N LEU A 308 -24.44 4.68 19.93
CA LEU A 308 -23.48 3.64 19.55
C LEU A 308 -23.08 3.74 18.09
N SER A 309 -24.06 3.97 17.20
CA SER A 309 -23.81 4.11 15.77
C SER A 309 -22.91 5.29 15.47
N GLU A 310 -23.12 6.44 16.11
CA GLU A 310 -22.24 7.61 15.97
C GLU A 310 -20.82 7.32 16.46
N MET A 311 -20.68 6.69 17.64
CA MET A 311 -19.37 6.32 18.20
C MET A 311 -18.62 5.33 17.30
N ALA A 312 -19.31 4.31 16.78
CA ALA A 312 -18.74 3.33 15.86
C ALA A 312 -18.31 3.99 14.54
N MET A 313 -19.17 4.83 13.97
CA MET A 313 -18.87 5.52 12.72
C MET A 313 -17.72 6.51 12.85
N ASN A 314 -17.56 7.18 13.99
CA ASN A 314 -16.40 8.05 14.27
C ASN A 314 -15.07 7.29 14.24
N LYS A 315 -15.06 5.96 14.43
CA LYS A 315 -13.87 5.11 14.30
C LYS A 315 -13.73 4.46 12.93
N LEU A 316 -14.84 4.18 12.24
CA LEU A 316 -14.85 3.51 10.94
C LEU A 316 -14.64 4.46 9.74
N LEU A 317 -15.10 5.71 9.86
CA LEU A 317 -15.05 6.72 8.80
C LEU A 317 -13.66 7.29 8.52
N PRO A 318 -12.77 7.54 9.52
CA PRO A 318 -11.48 8.16 9.24
C PRO A 318 -10.65 7.35 8.22
N PHE A 319 -10.14 8.05 7.20
CA PHE A 319 -9.22 7.43 6.25
C PHE A 319 -7.94 6.99 6.96
N CYS A 320 -7.54 5.75 6.70
CA CYS A 320 -6.29 5.21 7.25
C CYS A 320 -5.14 5.21 6.22
N THR A 321 -5.47 5.47 4.95
CA THR A 321 -4.50 5.58 3.87
C THR A 321 -4.79 6.80 3.00
N THR A 322 -3.73 7.30 2.35
CA THR A 322 -3.81 8.33 1.30
C THR A 322 -4.09 7.74 -0.08
N TYR A 323 -4.57 6.49 -0.15
CA TYR A 323 -4.75 5.75 -1.40
C TYR A 323 -5.58 6.51 -2.44
N LEU A 324 -6.72 7.08 -2.04
CA LEU A 324 -7.58 7.83 -2.97
C LEU A 324 -6.86 9.07 -3.53
N CYS A 325 -6.05 9.74 -2.72
CA CYS A 325 -5.23 10.87 -3.12
C CYS A 325 -4.13 10.45 -4.12
N GLU A 326 -3.41 9.37 -3.81
CA GLU A 326 -2.36 8.82 -4.67
C GLU A 326 -2.91 8.26 -5.99
N SER A 327 -4.09 7.66 -5.95
CA SER A 327 -4.83 7.21 -7.13
C SER A 327 -5.22 8.39 -8.01
N ALA A 328 -5.71 9.48 -7.42
CA ALA A 328 -6.01 10.72 -8.13
C ALA A 328 -4.77 11.32 -8.81
N PHE A 329 -3.64 11.41 -8.10
CA PHE A 329 -2.39 11.90 -8.69
C PHE A 329 -1.83 10.98 -9.77
N SER A 330 -1.97 9.67 -9.61
CA SER A 330 -1.54 8.70 -10.63
C SER A 330 -2.39 8.81 -11.90
N THR A 331 -3.71 8.94 -11.74
CA THR A 331 -4.66 9.16 -12.84
C THR A 331 -4.37 10.49 -13.54
N LEU A 332 -4.10 11.56 -12.78
CA LEU A 332 -3.69 12.86 -13.32
C LEU A 332 -2.42 12.74 -14.17
N THR A 333 -1.42 12.03 -13.66
CA THR A 333 -0.14 11.83 -14.36
C THR A 333 -0.35 11.07 -15.66
N TYR A 334 -1.17 10.01 -15.64
CA TYR A 334 -1.53 9.24 -16.83
C TYR A 334 -2.29 10.09 -17.87
N ILE A 335 -3.30 10.84 -17.44
CA ILE A 335 -4.07 11.72 -18.33
C ILE A 335 -3.13 12.74 -18.99
N LYS A 336 -2.27 13.39 -18.19
CA LYS A 336 -1.31 14.38 -18.68
C LYS A 336 -0.24 13.80 -19.60
N SER A 337 0.21 12.57 -19.39
CA SER A 337 1.22 11.95 -20.26
C SER A 337 0.63 11.49 -21.59
N LYS A 338 -0.55 10.86 -21.56
CA LYS A 338 -1.18 10.26 -22.74
C LYS A 338 -1.91 11.27 -23.62
N TYR A 339 -2.59 12.25 -23.03
CA TYR A 339 -3.43 13.20 -23.74
C TYR A 339 -2.86 14.62 -23.75
N ARG A 340 -1.55 14.77 -23.51
CA ARG A 340 -0.88 16.07 -23.36
C ARG A 340 -1.21 17.06 -24.48
N SER A 341 -1.25 16.57 -25.71
CA SER A 341 -1.46 17.37 -26.93
C SER A 341 -2.93 17.74 -27.19
N THR A 342 -3.89 17.09 -26.53
CA THR A 342 -5.33 17.26 -26.79
C THR A 342 -6.12 17.67 -25.54
N LEU A 343 -5.43 17.97 -24.45
CA LEU A 343 -6.02 18.24 -23.14
C LEU A 343 -6.55 19.68 -23.05
N ILE A 344 -7.87 19.83 -23.08
CA ILE A 344 -8.55 21.13 -22.89
C ILE A 344 -8.87 21.39 -21.40
N ASN A 345 -9.39 20.39 -20.68
CA ASN A 345 -9.72 20.51 -19.26
C ASN A 345 -9.45 19.19 -18.52
N VAL A 346 -8.42 19.20 -17.66
CA VAL A 346 -7.97 18.05 -16.87
C VAL A 346 -8.97 17.70 -15.76
N GLU A 347 -9.65 18.69 -15.18
CA GLU A 347 -10.53 18.50 -14.02
C GLU A 347 -11.73 17.63 -14.37
N ASN A 348 -12.38 17.89 -15.52
CA ASN A 348 -13.52 17.10 -15.99
C ASN A 348 -13.14 15.64 -16.24
N LEU A 349 -11.97 15.41 -16.82
CA LEU A 349 -11.46 14.05 -17.08
C LEU A 349 -11.12 13.33 -15.77
N LEU A 350 -10.52 14.02 -14.81
CA LEU A 350 -10.24 13.44 -13.50
C LEU A 350 -11.51 13.01 -12.78
N ARG A 351 -12.55 13.86 -12.76
CA ARG A 351 -13.85 13.51 -12.16
C ARG A 351 -14.41 12.23 -12.78
N SER A 352 -14.39 12.14 -14.11
CA SER A 352 -14.87 10.94 -14.82
C SER A 352 -13.99 9.71 -14.60
N ALA A 353 -12.68 9.87 -14.43
CA ALA A 353 -11.75 8.75 -14.29
C ALA A 353 -11.68 8.19 -12.86
N LEU A 354 -12.03 9.00 -11.86
CA LEU A 354 -11.97 8.62 -10.44
C LEU A 354 -13.33 8.25 -9.85
N THR A 355 -14.43 8.66 -10.49
CA THR A 355 -15.77 8.35 -10.00
C THR A 355 -16.10 6.88 -10.14
N GLN A 356 -16.73 6.32 -9.10
CA GLN A 356 -17.37 5.00 -9.15
C GLN A 356 -18.86 5.10 -9.53
N ILE A 357 -19.36 6.33 -9.71
CA ILE A 357 -20.74 6.58 -10.14
C ILE A 357 -20.84 6.27 -11.63
N GLU A 358 -21.66 5.29 -11.97
CA GLU A 358 -21.94 4.98 -13.37
C GLU A 358 -22.66 6.15 -14.05
N PRO A 359 -22.06 6.77 -15.09
CA PRO A 359 -22.71 7.84 -15.80
C PRO A 359 -23.94 7.31 -16.53
N ARG A 360 -25.08 8.01 -16.40
CA ARG A 360 -26.30 7.66 -17.13
C ARG A 360 -26.18 8.05 -18.61
N PHE A 361 -25.30 7.39 -19.36
CA PHE A 361 -25.01 7.70 -20.76
C PHE A 361 -26.27 7.71 -21.63
N ASN A 362 -27.18 6.75 -21.42
CA ASN A 362 -28.45 6.71 -22.15
C ASN A 362 -29.30 7.98 -21.94
N TYR A 363 -29.31 8.53 -20.73
CA TYR A 363 -30.01 9.79 -20.44
C TYR A 363 -29.29 10.98 -21.09
N LEU A 364 -27.95 11.02 -21.00
CA LEU A 364 -27.14 12.10 -21.58
C LEU A 364 -27.23 12.12 -23.12
N CYS A 365 -27.20 10.95 -23.77
CA CYS A 365 -27.31 10.81 -25.22
C CYS A 365 -28.70 11.22 -25.73
N LYS A 366 -29.77 10.90 -25.00
CA LYS A 366 -31.14 11.35 -25.35
C LYS A 366 -31.28 12.87 -25.37
N ASN A 367 -30.51 13.57 -24.54
CA ASN A 367 -30.52 15.03 -24.45
C ASN A 367 -29.54 15.71 -25.42
N LYS A 368 -28.80 14.95 -26.23
CA LYS A 368 -27.90 15.47 -27.26
C LYS A 368 -28.59 15.31 -28.62
N GLN A 369 -28.80 16.43 -29.31
CA GLN A 369 -29.30 16.40 -30.69
C GLN A 369 -28.21 15.78 -31.58
N SER A 370 -28.54 14.68 -32.28
CA SER A 370 -27.64 14.09 -33.26
C SER A 370 -27.45 15.11 -34.39
N HIS A 371 -26.22 15.53 -34.65
CA HIS A 371 -25.91 16.26 -35.88
C HIS A 371 -26.00 15.26 -37.04
N PRO A 372 -26.99 15.36 -37.94
CA PRO A 372 -26.94 14.58 -39.17
C PRO A 372 -25.71 15.05 -39.96
N SER A 373 -24.90 14.09 -40.41
CA SER A 373 -23.86 14.37 -41.40
C SER A 373 -24.51 14.92 -42.65
N HIS A 374 -24.02 16.06 -43.13
CA HIS A 374 -24.45 16.69 -44.38
C HIS A 374 -24.09 15.86 -45.61
#